data_AF-A0A2S4IGF1-F1
#
_entry.id   AF-A0A2S4IGF1-F1
#
_cell.length_a   1.000
_cell.length_b   1.000
_cell.length_c   1.000
_cell.angle_alpha   90.00
_cell.angle_beta   90.00
_cell.angle_gamma   90.00
#
_symmetry.space_group_name_H-M   'P 1'
#
loop_
_entity.id
_entity.type
_entity.pdbx_description
1 polymer ?
#
loop_
_entity_poly.entity_id
_entity_poly.type
_entity_poly.pdbx_seq_one_letter_code
_entity_poly.pdbx_strand_id
1 'polypeptide(L)'
;MKYYKITQDDRYKTLIDGDSAKSLQQFATQLAYGKAELIGNEAFKVKFNEDDNKKKPLSDIYTFFRPILIASERAAEALQCTKKQQAIKLELPQEGLVGFFVTQLLENHLNKEKSKYDQGPNGYVVYKMVLQNASIIKHDMFRILESPQTIIASEQVKERILERKLKGFTLIEIPCTE
;
A
#
# COMPACT_ATOMS: atom_id res chain seq x y z
N MET A 1 -18.23 5.79 -8.77
CA MET A 1 -17.28 5.90 -7.62
C MET A 1 -15.91 6.22 -8.17
N LYS A 2 -15.11 7.06 -7.52
CA LYS A 2 -13.71 7.31 -7.92
C LYS A 2 -12.74 6.46 -7.11
N TYR A 3 -11.60 6.14 -7.72
CA TYR A 3 -10.54 5.36 -7.10
C TYR A 3 -9.18 6.03 -7.29
N TYR A 4 -8.29 5.80 -6.33
CA TYR A 4 -6.99 6.44 -6.25
C TYR A 4 -5.91 5.41 -5.93
N LYS A 5 -4.76 5.52 -6.61
CA LYS A 5 -3.54 4.84 -6.18
C LYS A 5 -2.98 5.58 -4.97
N ILE A 6 -2.71 4.84 -3.89
CA ILE A 6 -2.03 5.37 -2.70
C ILE A 6 -0.51 5.22 -2.87
N THR A 7 0.20 6.32 -2.66
CA THR A 7 1.65 6.39 -2.56
C THR A 7 2.06 7.32 -1.42
N GLN A 8 3.32 7.23 -1.00
CA GLN A 8 3.90 8.17 -0.06
C GLN A 8 4.35 9.44 -0.80
N ASP A 9 4.05 10.59 -0.22
CA ASP A 9 4.55 11.90 -0.64
C ASP A 9 6.07 11.96 -0.47
N ASP A 10 6.75 12.34 -1.55
CA ASP A 10 8.20 12.32 -1.67
C ASP A 10 8.93 13.35 -0.81
N ARG A 11 8.21 14.28 -0.17
CA ARG A 11 8.76 15.25 0.78
C ARG A 11 9.06 14.64 2.16
N TYR A 12 8.56 13.43 2.42
CA TYR A 12 8.74 12.74 3.69
C TYR A 12 9.78 11.63 3.62
N LYS A 13 10.46 11.36 4.74
CA LYS A 13 11.41 10.26 4.84
C LYS A 13 10.76 8.92 4.55
N THR A 14 11.45 8.07 3.83
CA THR A 14 11.02 6.71 3.50
C THR A 14 11.45 5.77 4.61
N LEU A 15 10.62 4.77 4.94
CA LEU A 15 11.06 3.62 5.73
C LEU A 15 11.57 2.53 4.78
N ILE A 16 12.75 2.00 5.09
CA ILE A 16 13.42 0.92 4.36
C ILE A 16 13.78 -0.22 5.31
N ASP A 17 14.21 -1.35 4.75
CA ASP A 17 14.68 -2.48 5.55
C ASP A 17 15.80 -2.03 6.50
N GLY A 18 15.68 -2.42 7.77
CA GLY A 18 16.71 -2.26 8.77
C GLY A 18 17.76 -3.35 8.68
N ASP A 19 18.83 -3.20 9.47
CA ASP A 19 19.90 -4.19 9.53
C ASP A 19 19.42 -5.43 10.30
N SER A 20 18.81 -6.37 9.58
CA SER A 20 18.30 -7.64 10.10
C SER A 20 18.40 -8.75 9.04
N ALA A 21 18.37 -10.01 9.47
CA ALA A 21 18.45 -11.15 8.57
C ALA A 21 17.21 -11.34 7.66
N LYS A 22 16.08 -10.69 8.00
CA LYS A 22 14.81 -10.81 7.28
C LYS A 22 14.46 -9.47 6.61
N SER A 23 14.23 -9.49 5.31
CA SER A 23 13.77 -8.32 4.56
C SER A 23 12.24 -8.26 4.55
N LEU A 24 11.67 -7.15 5.04
CA LEU A 24 10.24 -6.88 4.92
C LEU A 24 9.86 -6.69 3.46
N GLN A 25 10.73 -6.09 2.64
CA GLN A 25 10.50 -5.91 1.22
C GLN A 25 10.35 -7.24 0.48
N GLN A 26 11.22 -8.19 0.75
CA GLN A 26 11.14 -9.53 0.17
C GLN A 26 9.88 -10.25 0.63
N PHE A 27 9.56 -10.19 1.92
CA PHE A 27 8.35 -10.79 2.48
C PHE A 27 7.07 -10.18 1.89
N ALA A 28 6.98 -8.85 1.81
CA ALA A 28 5.87 -8.14 1.19
C ALA A 28 5.67 -8.55 -0.27
N THR A 29 6.76 -8.72 -1.01
CA THR A 29 6.72 -9.20 -2.39
C THR A 29 6.18 -10.62 -2.45
N GLN A 30 6.65 -11.53 -1.60
CA GLN A 30 6.14 -12.91 -1.55
C GLN A 30 4.65 -12.95 -1.19
N LEU A 31 4.20 -12.17 -0.21
CA LEU A 31 2.79 -12.03 0.15
C LEU A 31 1.95 -11.50 -1.02
N ALA A 32 2.44 -10.50 -1.74
CA ALA A 32 1.73 -9.90 -2.87
C ALA A 32 1.36 -10.95 -3.93
N TYR A 33 2.27 -11.89 -4.19
CA TYR A 33 2.14 -12.93 -5.20
C TYR A 33 1.72 -14.30 -4.62
N GLY A 34 1.24 -14.36 -3.38
CA GLY A 34 0.74 -15.61 -2.76
C GLY A 34 1.81 -16.67 -2.52
N LYS A 35 3.10 -16.28 -2.41
CA LYS A 35 4.24 -17.18 -2.16
C LYS A 35 4.59 -17.28 -0.67
N ALA A 36 3.91 -16.52 0.18
CA ALA A 36 4.04 -16.53 1.63
C ALA A 36 2.67 -16.31 2.27
N GLU A 37 2.57 -16.66 3.55
CA GLU A 37 1.37 -16.43 4.37
C GLU A 37 1.72 -15.56 5.57
N LEU A 38 0.76 -14.75 6.03
CA LEU A 38 0.94 -13.87 7.17
C LEU A 38 0.57 -14.63 8.47
N ILE A 39 1.57 -15.28 9.08
CA ILE A 39 1.37 -16.17 10.25
C ILE A 39 1.51 -15.41 11.59
N GLY A 40 2.00 -14.16 11.60
CA GLY A 40 2.04 -13.31 12.80
C GLY A 40 3.24 -13.48 13.73
N ASN A 41 4.15 -14.40 13.40
CA ASN A 41 5.28 -14.75 14.27
C ASN A 41 6.59 -14.05 13.89
N GLU A 42 6.61 -13.39 12.74
CA GLU A 42 7.81 -12.76 12.20
C GLU A 42 7.89 -11.30 12.62
N ALA A 43 9.06 -10.89 13.11
CA ALA A 43 9.40 -9.50 13.37
C ALA A 43 10.35 -9.00 12.28
N PHE A 44 10.08 -7.81 11.76
CA PHE A 44 10.91 -7.16 10.77
C PHE A 44 11.42 -5.83 11.32
N LYS A 45 12.70 -5.58 11.12
CA LYS A 45 13.30 -4.29 11.48
C LYS A 45 13.25 -3.34 10.30
N VAL A 46 12.80 -2.13 10.56
CA VAL A 46 12.78 -1.05 9.56
C VAL A 46 13.49 0.18 10.10
N LYS A 47 14.07 0.99 9.21
CA LYS A 47 14.75 2.24 9.56
C LYS A 47 14.39 3.34 8.58
N PHE A 48 14.60 4.59 8.97
CA PHE A 48 14.52 5.69 8.01
C PHE A 48 15.66 5.60 7.01
N ASN A 49 15.37 5.87 5.73
CA ASN A 49 16.39 5.97 4.72
C ASN A 49 17.34 7.14 5.04
N GLU A 50 18.64 6.86 5.08
CA GLU A 50 19.68 7.86 5.37
C GLU A 50 19.87 8.84 4.21
N ASP A 51 19.58 8.41 2.98
CA ASP A 51 19.58 9.26 1.78
C ASP A 51 18.49 10.35 1.82
N ASP A 52 17.47 10.17 2.67
CA ASP A 52 16.37 11.11 2.87
C ASP A 52 16.68 12.18 3.93
N ASN A 53 17.95 12.51 4.15
CA ASN A 53 18.39 13.43 5.20
C ASN A 53 17.73 14.82 5.16
N LYS A 54 17.38 15.33 3.97
CA LYS A 54 16.69 16.62 3.74
C LYS A 54 15.15 16.52 3.81
N LYS A 55 14.58 15.32 3.88
CA LYS A 55 13.13 15.11 3.88
C LYS A 55 12.56 15.22 5.29
N LYS A 56 11.27 15.57 5.35
CA LYS A 56 10.54 15.73 6.62
C LYS A 56 10.34 14.36 7.29
N PRO A 57 10.61 14.22 8.60
CA PRO A 57 10.22 13.03 9.33
C PRO A 57 8.69 13.00 9.56
N LEU A 58 8.19 11.95 10.21
CA LEU A 58 6.82 11.87 10.75
C LEU A 58 5.72 11.92 9.66
N SER A 59 5.85 11.09 8.62
CA SER A 59 4.73 10.78 7.74
C SER A 59 3.67 9.96 8.49
N ASP A 60 2.39 10.14 8.16
CA ASP A 60 1.32 9.27 8.65
C ASP A 60 1.23 7.96 7.85
N ILE A 61 1.94 7.86 6.73
CA ILE A 61 1.96 6.68 5.85
C ILE A 61 3.34 6.44 5.24
N TYR A 62 3.73 5.17 5.16
CA TYR A 62 4.92 4.70 4.45
C TYR A 62 4.53 3.56 3.53
N THR A 63 4.91 3.69 2.26
CA THR A 63 4.44 2.81 1.18
C THR A 63 5.57 2.07 0.46
N PHE A 64 6.79 2.09 1.01
CA PHE A 64 7.93 1.42 0.39
C PHE A 64 7.68 -0.09 0.25
N PHE A 65 7.15 -0.72 1.30
CA PHE A 65 6.89 -2.15 1.41
C PHE A 65 5.55 -2.60 0.83
N ARG A 66 4.94 -1.81 -0.06
CA ARG A 66 3.66 -2.16 -0.70
C ARG A 66 3.70 -3.61 -1.21
N PRO A 67 2.66 -4.42 -0.94
CA PRO A 67 1.33 -4.05 -0.43
C PRO A 67 1.20 -3.98 1.11
N ILE A 68 2.29 -4.07 1.85
CA ILE A 68 2.32 -3.74 3.28
C ILE A 68 2.41 -2.22 3.42
N LEU A 69 1.52 -1.65 4.23
CA LEU A 69 1.55 -0.26 4.64
C LEU A 69 2.01 -0.17 6.08
N ILE A 70 2.84 0.82 6.37
CA ILE A 70 3.14 1.24 7.74
C ILE A 70 2.49 2.61 7.92
N ALA A 71 1.64 2.77 8.92
CA ALA A 71 0.87 3.99 9.12
C ALA A 71 0.82 4.40 10.58
N SER A 72 0.58 5.69 10.87
CA SER A 72 0.18 6.10 12.21
C SER A 72 -1.16 5.47 12.60
N GLU A 73 -1.44 5.34 13.89
CA GLU A 73 -2.73 4.77 14.35
C GLU A 73 -3.94 5.52 13.76
N ARG A 74 -3.88 6.87 13.72
CA ARG A 74 -4.92 7.72 13.13
C ARG A 74 -5.10 7.48 11.63
N ALA A 75 -4.02 7.17 10.92
CA ALA A 75 -4.07 6.79 9.51
C ALA A 75 -4.61 5.38 9.33
N ALA A 76 -4.19 4.41 10.14
CA ALA A 76 -4.74 3.05 10.08
C ALA A 76 -6.26 3.04 10.28
N GLU A 77 -6.77 3.83 11.23
CA GLU A 77 -8.21 4.04 11.42
C GLU A 77 -8.89 4.69 10.19
N ALA A 78 -8.28 5.72 9.60
CA ALA A 78 -8.83 6.39 8.43
C ALA A 78 -8.92 5.43 7.23
N LEU A 79 -7.92 4.56 7.08
CA LEU A 79 -7.86 3.49 6.09
C LEU A 79 -8.75 2.29 6.47
N GLN A 80 -9.47 2.35 7.61
CA GLN A 80 -10.28 1.26 8.17
C GLN A 80 -9.52 -0.07 8.29
N CYS A 81 -8.22 0.02 8.53
CA CYS A 81 -7.37 -1.15 8.73
C CYS A 81 -7.59 -1.63 10.16
N THR A 82 -8.33 -2.74 10.30
CA THR A 82 -8.73 -3.25 11.62
C THR A 82 -7.56 -3.93 12.31
N LYS A 83 -7.55 -3.95 13.65
CA LYS A 83 -6.52 -4.65 14.44
C LYS A 83 -6.37 -6.13 14.07
N LYS A 84 -7.41 -6.76 13.51
CA LYS A 84 -7.37 -8.15 13.02
C LYS A 84 -6.48 -8.33 11.77
N GLN A 85 -6.18 -7.27 11.03
CA GLN A 85 -5.27 -7.27 9.88
C GLN A 85 -3.80 -6.99 10.26
N GLN A 86 -3.50 -6.73 11.55
CA GLN A 86 -2.20 -6.23 12.05
C GLN A 86 -1.22 -7.35 12.45
N ALA A 87 -1.11 -8.43 11.67
CA ALA A 87 -0.21 -9.54 12.02
C ALA A 87 1.26 -9.31 11.60
N ILE A 88 1.73 -8.07 11.45
CA ILE A 88 3.14 -7.78 11.13
C ILE A 88 3.78 -7.14 12.35
N LYS A 89 4.71 -7.85 13.00
CA LYS A 89 5.52 -7.28 14.06
C LYS A 89 6.64 -6.46 13.44
N LEU A 90 6.76 -5.20 13.85
CA LEU A 90 7.75 -4.27 13.34
C LEU A 90 8.60 -3.72 14.48
N GLU A 91 9.92 -3.78 14.33
CA GLU A 91 10.85 -2.98 15.10
C GLU A 91 11.02 -1.64 14.37
N LEU A 92 10.35 -0.61 14.87
CA LEU A 92 10.21 0.69 14.22
C LEU A 92 11.20 1.71 14.79
N PRO A 93 11.68 2.67 13.97
CA PRO A 93 12.52 3.76 14.46
C PRO A 93 11.75 4.80 15.28
N GLN A 94 10.41 4.68 15.33
CA GLN A 94 9.53 5.54 16.12
C GLN A 94 8.32 4.74 16.61
N GLU A 95 7.79 5.11 17.77
CA GLU A 95 6.55 4.55 18.30
C GLU A 95 5.31 5.07 17.56
N GLY A 96 4.15 4.44 17.80
CA GLY A 96 2.86 4.88 17.27
C GLY A 96 2.62 4.60 15.78
N LEU A 97 3.46 3.78 15.17
CA LEU A 97 3.23 3.23 13.83
C LEU A 97 2.78 1.77 13.92
N VAL A 98 1.93 1.37 12.97
CA VAL A 98 1.44 0.00 12.82
C VAL A 98 1.60 -0.47 11.38
N GLY A 99 1.97 -1.74 11.20
CA GLY A 99 2.06 -2.40 9.90
C GLY A 99 0.82 -3.23 9.60
N PHE A 100 0.31 -3.15 8.37
CA PHE A 100 -0.79 -4.02 7.91
C PHE A 100 -0.68 -4.31 6.41
N PHE A 101 -1.18 -5.48 6.03
CA PHE A 101 -1.25 -5.93 4.65
C PHE A 101 -2.65 -5.70 4.10
N VAL A 102 -2.75 -5.10 2.92
CA VAL A 102 -4.05 -4.93 2.24
C VAL A 102 -4.48 -6.27 1.67
N THR A 103 -5.43 -6.97 2.32
CA THR A 103 -5.75 -8.36 1.95
C THR A 103 -6.54 -8.48 0.66
N GLN A 104 -7.47 -7.55 0.40
CA GLN A 104 -8.44 -7.70 -0.69
C GLN A 104 -7.74 -7.64 -2.04
N LEU A 105 -7.77 -8.75 -2.76
CA LEU A 105 -7.23 -8.93 -4.10
C LEU A 105 -8.40 -9.18 -5.06
N LEU A 106 -8.58 -8.30 -6.03
CA LEU A 106 -9.63 -8.40 -7.03
C LEU A 106 -9.06 -8.88 -8.37
N GLU A 107 -9.83 -9.69 -9.07
CA GLU A 107 -9.46 -10.23 -10.38
C GLU A 107 -10.30 -9.59 -11.48
N ASN A 108 -9.77 -9.49 -12.70
CA ASN A 108 -10.49 -8.98 -13.87
C ASN A 108 -10.96 -7.52 -13.72
N HIS A 109 -10.23 -6.70 -12.96
CA HIS A 109 -10.53 -5.27 -12.79
C HIS A 109 -9.58 -4.34 -13.56
N LEU A 110 -8.53 -4.87 -14.21
CA LEU A 110 -7.72 -4.10 -15.16
C LEU A 110 -8.42 -4.01 -16.52
N ASN A 111 -8.73 -2.80 -16.99
CA ASN A 111 -9.15 -2.58 -18.37
C ASN A 111 -7.94 -2.73 -19.30
N LYS A 112 -7.76 -3.90 -19.90
CA LYS A 112 -6.61 -4.22 -20.75
C LYS A 112 -6.56 -3.42 -22.06
N GLU A 113 -7.68 -2.88 -22.53
CA GLU A 113 -7.72 -2.11 -23.77
C GLU A 113 -7.26 -0.65 -23.56
N LYS A 114 -7.53 -0.10 -22.38
CA LYS A 114 -7.24 1.31 -22.05
C LYS A 114 -6.01 1.48 -21.14
N SER A 115 -5.52 0.40 -20.55
CA SER A 115 -4.31 0.40 -19.73
C SER A 115 -3.04 0.30 -20.58
N LYS A 116 -1.93 0.82 -20.07
CA LYS A 116 -0.59 0.56 -20.61
C LYS A 116 0.12 -0.42 -19.69
N TYR A 117 0.49 -1.58 -20.22
CA TYR A 117 1.17 -2.63 -19.47
C TYR A 117 1.99 -3.52 -20.39
N ASP A 118 2.98 -4.18 -19.82
CA ASP A 118 3.64 -5.34 -20.42
C ASP A 118 3.17 -6.61 -19.72
N GLN A 119 3.01 -7.69 -20.48
CA GLN A 119 2.70 -9.01 -19.95
C GLN A 119 3.87 -9.95 -20.26
N GLY A 120 4.46 -10.54 -19.22
CA GLY A 120 5.52 -11.52 -19.34
C GLY A 120 5.17 -12.84 -18.63
N PRO A 121 6.09 -13.82 -18.62
CA PRO A 121 5.89 -15.11 -17.96
C PRO A 121 5.59 -15.00 -16.46
N ASN A 122 6.06 -13.92 -15.82
CA ASN A 122 5.93 -13.68 -14.39
C ASN A 122 4.75 -12.74 -14.02
N GLY A 123 3.85 -12.47 -14.97
CA GLY A 123 2.68 -11.61 -14.75
C GLY A 123 2.77 -10.27 -15.50
N TYR A 124 2.22 -9.22 -14.91
CA TYR A 124 2.04 -7.92 -15.54
C TYR A 124 2.94 -6.85 -14.93
N VAL A 125 3.43 -5.94 -15.78
CA VAL A 125 4.01 -4.66 -15.37
C VAL A 125 3.08 -3.57 -15.85
N VAL A 126 2.29 -3.00 -14.93
CA VAL A 126 1.28 -1.99 -15.26
C VAL A 126 1.85 -0.57 -15.10
N TYR A 127 2.04 0.13 -16.21
CA TYR A 127 2.55 1.52 -16.24
C TYR A 127 1.45 2.55 -16.05
N LYS A 128 0.30 2.34 -16.73
CA LYS A 128 -0.89 3.19 -16.61
C LYS A 128 -2.11 2.30 -16.42
N MET A 129 -2.70 2.38 -15.23
CA MET A 129 -3.88 1.61 -14.86
C MET A 129 -5.16 2.34 -15.27
N VAL A 130 -6.10 1.60 -15.84
CA VAL A 130 -7.50 1.98 -15.97
C VAL A 130 -8.32 0.84 -15.37
N LEU A 131 -9.21 1.16 -14.43
CA LEU A 131 -10.08 0.16 -13.81
C LEU A 131 -11.33 -0.05 -14.67
N GLN A 132 -11.81 -1.29 -14.73
CA GLN A 132 -13.13 -1.64 -15.26
C GLN A 132 -14.01 -2.22 -14.16
N ASN A 133 -15.32 -2.34 -14.40
CA ASN A 133 -16.29 -2.87 -13.45
C ASN A 133 -16.30 -2.08 -12.13
N ALA A 134 -16.07 -0.76 -12.20
CA ALA A 134 -15.87 0.08 -11.02
C ALA A 134 -17.13 0.16 -10.12
N SER A 135 -18.32 -0.05 -10.68
CA SER A 135 -19.61 -0.05 -9.98
C SER A 135 -19.86 -1.27 -9.09
N ILE A 136 -19.17 -2.40 -9.32
CA ILE A 136 -19.36 -3.62 -8.51
C ILE A 136 -18.31 -3.79 -7.40
N ILE A 137 -17.31 -2.90 -7.34
CA ILE A 137 -16.29 -2.91 -6.28
C ILE A 137 -16.94 -2.50 -4.95
N LYS A 138 -16.84 -3.37 -3.95
CA LYS A 138 -17.42 -3.17 -2.60
C LYS A 138 -16.38 -2.87 -1.51
N HIS A 139 -15.13 -2.64 -1.89
CA HIS A 139 -14.02 -2.47 -0.97
C HIS A 139 -13.43 -1.07 -1.05
N ASP A 140 -13.25 -0.46 0.13
CA ASP A 140 -12.63 0.86 0.25
C ASP A 140 -11.13 0.85 -0.01
N MET A 141 -10.46 -0.27 0.28
CA MET A 141 -9.08 -0.50 -0.08
C MET A 141 -8.89 -1.92 -0.62
N PHE A 142 -8.14 -2.04 -1.71
CA PHE A 142 -7.90 -3.30 -2.38
C PHE A 142 -6.66 -3.21 -3.29
N ARG A 143 -6.35 -4.35 -3.89
CA ARG A 143 -5.31 -4.56 -4.89
C ARG A 143 -5.94 -5.33 -6.04
N ILE A 144 -5.31 -5.32 -7.21
CA ILE A 144 -5.76 -6.13 -8.34
C ILE A 144 -4.70 -7.16 -8.72
N LEU A 145 -5.12 -8.30 -9.26
CA LEU A 145 -4.25 -9.42 -9.62
C LEU A 145 -3.13 -9.00 -10.60
N GLU A 146 -3.45 -8.11 -11.54
CA GLU A 146 -2.51 -7.59 -12.53
C GLU A 146 -1.53 -6.57 -11.95
N SER A 147 -1.75 -6.07 -10.72
CA SER A 147 -0.85 -5.13 -10.06
C SER A 147 -0.90 -5.35 -8.54
N PRO A 148 -0.41 -6.50 -8.05
CA PRO A 148 -0.67 -6.96 -6.69
C PRO A 148 0.11 -6.18 -5.61
N GLN A 149 1.03 -5.30 -6.00
CA GLN A 149 1.68 -4.35 -5.10
C GLN A 149 1.03 -2.96 -5.12
N THR A 150 0.17 -2.66 -6.09
CA THR A 150 -0.53 -1.37 -6.14
C THR A 150 -1.70 -1.38 -5.16
N ILE A 151 -1.71 -0.42 -4.25
CA ILE A 151 -2.81 -0.21 -3.32
C ILE A 151 -3.75 0.84 -3.91
N ILE A 152 -5.01 0.45 -4.02
CA ILE A 152 -6.09 1.26 -4.58
C ILE A 152 -7.07 1.56 -3.46
N ALA A 153 -7.52 2.80 -3.39
CA ALA A 153 -8.47 3.26 -2.41
C ALA A 153 -9.63 4.04 -3.03
N SER A 154 -10.80 3.96 -2.40
CA SER A 154 -12.01 4.67 -2.81
C SER A 154 -11.95 6.18 -2.49
N GLU A 155 -12.87 6.96 -3.07
CA GLU A 155 -13.08 8.37 -2.69
C GLU A 155 -13.35 8.51 -1.18
N GLN A 156 -14.11 7.59 -0.56
CA GLN A 156 -14.40 7.65 0.87
C GLN A 156 -13.13 7.59 1.73
N VAL A 157 -12.12 6.83 1.30
CA VAL A 157 -10.83 6.80 1.99
C VAL A 157 -10.10 8.13 1.86
N LYS A 158 -10.10 8.72 0.66
CA LYS A 158 -9.51 10.04 0.41
C LYS A 158 -10.18 11.12 1.26
N GLU A 159 -11.50 11.14 1.35
CA GLU A 159 -12.25 12.09 2.18
C GLU A 159 -11.83 11.98 3.66
N ARG A 160 -11.78 10.76 4.21
CA ARG A 160 -11.30 10.53 5.59
C ARG A 160 -9.86 10.99 5.83
N ILE A 161 -8.97 10.78 4.85
CA ILE A 161 -7.58 11.25 4.92
C ILE A 161 -7.53 12.78 5.04
N LEU A 162 -8.32 13.47 4.21
CA LEU A 162 -8.37 14.94 4.15
C LEU A 162 -9.03 15.53 5.41
N GLU A 163 -10.16 15.00 5.85
CA GLU A 163 -10.88 15.42 7.06
C GLU A 163 -9.98 15.34 8.31
N ARG A 164 -9.21 14.24 8.43
CA ARG A 164 -8.28 14.02 9.54
C ARG A 164 -6.96 14.77 9.40
N LYS A 165 -6.75 15.48 8.28
CA LYS A 165 -5.53 16.24 7.96
C LYS A 165 -4.26 15.37 8.04
N LEU A 166 -4.35 14.13 7.55
CA LEU A 166 -3.23 13.19 7.57
C LEU A 166 -2.17 13.59 6.55
N LYS A 167 -0.90 13.37 6.91
CA LYS A 167 0.28 13.82 6.16
C LYS A 167 0.93 12.67 5.40
N GLY A 168 1.64 13.03 4.33
CA GLY A 168 2.50 12.09 3.62
C GLY A 168 1.79 11.19 2.61
N PHE A 169 0.52 11.42 2.33
CA PHE A 169 -0.24 10.74 1.29
C PHE A 169 -0.10 11.46 -0.06
N THR A 170 0.20 10.72 -1.11
CA THR A 170 -0.03 11.14 -2.49
C THR A 170 -1.06 10.21 -3.12
N LEU A 171 -2.18 10.80 -3.55
CA LEU A 171 -3.34 10.11 -4.12
C LEU A 171 -3.43 10.45 -5.60
N ILE A 172 -3.31 9.44 -6.46
CA ILE A 172 -3.35 9.61 -7.92
C ILE A 172 -4.65 8.99 -8.42
N GLU A 173 -5.54 9.81 -8.98
CA GLU A 173 -6.82 9.33 -9.51
C GLU A 173 -6.59 8.30 -10.63
N ILE A 174 -7.33 7.19 -10.56
CA ILE A 174 -7.29 6.12 -11.54
C ILE A 174 -8.54 6.26 -12.42
N PRO A 175 -8.40 6.41 -13.74
CA PRO A 175 -9.53 6.40 -14.65
C PRO A 175 -10.31 5.09 -14.52
N CYS A 176 -11.64 5.18 -14.57
CA CYS A 176 -12.54 4.04 -14.43
C CYS A 176 -13.46 3.93 -15.65
N THR A 177 -13.79 2.70 -16.01
CA THR A 177 -14.87 2.36 -16.93
C THR A 177 -15.91 1.51 -16.21
N GLU A 178 -17.16 1.63 -16.65
CA GLU A 178 -18.22 0.70 -16.27
C GLU A 178 -18.00 -0.65 -16.97
#